data_AF-A0A381F6D0-F1
#
_entry.id   AF-A0A381F6D0-F1
#
_cell.length_a   1.000
_cell.length_b   1.000
_cell.length_c   1.000
_cell.angle_alpha   90.00
_cell.angle_beta   90.00
_cell.angle_gamma   90.00
#
_symmetry.space_group_name_H-M   'P 1'
#
loop_
_entity.id
_entity.type
_entity.pdbx_description
1 polymer ?
#
loop_
_entity_poly.entity_id
_entity_poly.type
_entity_poly.pdbx_seq_one_letter_code
_entity_poly.pdbx_strand_id
1 'polypeptide(L)' 'MTITINPKNKKELAKIKAILKAAEIDFVEEINDEDDWWNKISDAEKELIELGIKDFEEGNVVSHEDFLKSYGR' A
#
# COMPACT_ATOMS: atom_id res chain seq x y z
N MET A 1 4.75 -17.11 -15.64
CA MET A 1 4.48 -16.50 -16.97
C MET A 1 3.59 -15.30 -16.72
N THR A 2 3.98 -14.12 -17.22
CA THR A 2 3.18 -12.89 -17.11
C THR A 2 2.54 -12.59 -18.47
N ILE A 3 1.30 -12.10 -18.45
CA ILE A 3 0.57 -11.72 -19.66
C ILE A 3 0.15 -10.27 -19.48
N THR A 4 0.58 -9.39 -20.39
CA THR A 4 0.19 -7.98 -20.41
C THR A 4 -1.08 -7.81 -21.24
N ILE A 5 -2.08 -7.10 -20.69
CA ILE A 5 -3.38 -6.88 -21.34
C ILE A 5 -3.67 -5.36 -21.36
N ASN A 6 -3.82 -4.78 -22.56
CA ASN A 6 -4.10 -3.35 -22.75
C ASN A 6 -5.54 -3.13 -23.23
N PRO A 7 -6.52 -2.92 -22.33
CA PRO A 7 -7.91 -2.66 -22.71
C PRO A 7 -8.05 -1.28 -23.36
N LYS A 8 -8.90 -1.17 -24.39
CA LYS A 8 -9.11 0.10 -25.12
C LYS A 8 -10.05 1.06 -24.39
N ASN A 9 -10.86 0.54 -23.46
CA ASN A 9 -11.80 1.32 -22.65
C ASN A 9 -12.24 0.56 -21.39
N LYS A 10 -12.91 1.28 -20.46
CA LYS A 10 -13.41 0.71 -19.18
C LYS A 10 -14.39 -0.46 -19.37
N LYS A 11 -15.20 -0.45 -20.43
CA LYS A 11 -16.17 -1.52 -20.71
C LYS A 11 -15.49 -2.83 -21.11
N GLU A 12 -14.40 -2.74 -21.87
CA GLU A 12 -13.58 -3.89 -22.26
C GLU A 12 -12.84 -4.46 -21.06
N LEU A 13 -12.25 -3.60 -20.21
CA LEU A 13 -11.62 -4.02 -18.94
C LEU A 13 -12.59 -4.80 -18.06
N ALA A 14 -13.83 -4.31 -17.90
CA ALA A 14 -14.85 -5.01 -17.09
C ALA A 14 -15.18 -6.41 -17.62
N LYS A 15 -15.21 -6.59 -18.95
CA LYS A 15 -15.43 -7.91 -19.56
C LYS A 15 -14.25 -8.84 -19.31
N ILE A 16 -13.02 -8.34 -19.44
CA ILE A 16 -11.80 -9.12 -19.19
C ILE A 16 -11.77 -9.58 -17.72
N LYS A 17 -12.04 -8.68 -16.77
CA LYS A 17 -12.15 -9.02 -15.33
C LYS A 17 -13.16 -10.14 -15.07
N ALA A 18 -14.33 -10.08 -15.73
CA ALA A 18 -15.36 -11.11 -15.57
C ALA A 18 -14.90 -12.48 -16.10
N ILE A 19 -14.18 -12.51 -17.23
CA ILE A 19 -13.63 -13.74 -17.81
C ILE A 19 -12.55 -14.33 -16.91
N LEU A 20 -11.61 -13.51 -16.43
CA LEU A 20 -10.53 -13.95 -15.53
C LEU A 20 -11.08 -14.54 -14.23
N LYS A 21 -12.09 -13.86 -13.64
CA LYS A 21 -12.79 -14.36 -12.46
C LYS A 21 -13.50 -15.69 -12.70
N ALA A 22 -14.11 -15.88 -13.86
CA ALA A 22 -14.75 -17.14 -14.23
C ALA A 22 -13.74 -18.28 -14.44
N ALA A 23 -12.49 -17.95 -14.76
CA ALA A 23 -11.38 -18.88 -14.90
C ALA A 23 -10.59 -19.08 -13.58
N GLU A 24 -11.07 -18.54 -12.46
CA GLU A 24 -10.40 -18.58 -11.15
C GLU A 24 -8.99 -17.97 -11.17
N ILE A 25 -8.77 -16.99 -12.04
CA ILE A 25 -7.50 -16.26 -12.14
C ILE A 25 -7.68 -14.93 -11.40
N ASP A 26 -6.85 -14.73 -10.37
CA ASP A 26 -6.78 -13.46 -9.66
C ASP A 26 -6.18 -12.39 -10.56
N PHE A 27 -6.95 -11.32 -10.76
CA PHE A 27 -6.52 -10.14 -11.48
C PHE A 27 -6.00 -9.12 -10.47
N VAL A 28 -4.69 -8.92 -10.45
CA VAL A 28 -4.06 -7.81 -9.71
C VAL A 28 -4.03 -6.62 -10.66
N GLU A 29 -4.78 -5.57 -10.31
CA GLU A 29 -4.61 -4.29 -10.97
C GLU A 29 -3.26 -3.70 -10.56
N GLU A 30 -2.44 -3.31 -11.53
CA GLU A 30 -1.40 -2.33 -11.25
C GLU A 30 -2.11 -1.08 -10.72
N ILE A 31 -1.87 -0.80 -9.44
CA ILE A 31 -2.29 0.45 -8.83
C ILE A 31 -1.50 1.53 -9.57
N ASN A 32 -2.17 2.38 -10.34
CA ASN A 32 -1.50 3.53 -10.93
C ASN A 32 -0.85 4.33 -9.79
N ASP A 33 0.38 4.81 -9.98
CA ASP A 33 1.09 5.57 -8.94
C ASP A 33 0.25 6.73 -8.39
N GLU A 34 -0.57 7.38 -9.23
CA GLU A 34 -1.50 8.45 -8.82
C GLU A 34 -2.51 8.03 -7.75
N ASP A 35 -2.87 6.75 -7.68
CA ASP A 35 -3.83 6.21 -6.72
C ASP A 35 -3.21 5.65 -5.43
N ASP A 36 -1.87 5.63 -5.35
CA ASP A 36 -1.15 5.23 -4.15
C ASP A 36 -1.50 6.16 -2.97
N TRP A 37 -1.78 5.55 -1.81
CA TRP A 37 -2.03 6.29 -0.57
C TRP A 37 -0.82 7.16 -0.18
N TRP A 38 0.41 6.75 -0.55
CA TRP A 38 1.62 7.53 -0.34
C TRP A 38 1.54 8.90 -1.00
N ASN A 39 0.92 9.01 -2.18
CA ASN A 39 0.75 10.27 -2.89
C ASN A 39 -0.43 11.11 -2.37
N LYS A 40 -1.24 10.55 -1.46
CA LYS A 40 -2.43 11.21 -0.89
C LYS A 40 -2.16 11.84 0.48
N ILE A 41 -1.01 11.56 1.10
CA ILE A 41 -0.59 12.17 2.36
C ILE A 41 0.35 13.36 2.13
N SER A 42 0.34 14.30 3.07
CA SER A 42 1.19 15.50 3.04
C SER A 42 2.67 15.16 3.21
N ASP A 43 3.54 16.07 2.78
CA ASP A 43 4.99 15.87 2.92
C ASP A 43 5.42 15.77 4.39
N ALA A 44 4.77 16.51 5.29
CA ALA A 44 5.01 16.39 6.73
C ALA A 44 4.64 15.00 7.28
N GLU A 45 3.57 14.38 6.77
CA GLU A 45 3.20 13.01 7.15
C GLU A 45 4.20 11.99 6.61
N LYS A 46 4.71 12.20 5.38
CA LYS A 46 5.77 11.36 4.82
C LYS A 46 7.05 11.44 5.64
N GLU A 47 7.49 12.65 6.00
CA GLU A 47 8.67 12.87 6.85
C GLU A 47 8.53 12.16 8.21
N LEU A 48 7.35 12.19 8.83
CA LEU A 48 7.10 11.49 10.09
C LEU A 48 7.18 9.96 9.94
N ILE A 49 6.68 9.42 8.83
CA ILE A 49 6.76 7.99 8.53
C ILE A 49 8.22 7.58 8.30
N GLU A 50 8.97 8.34 7.50
CA GLU A 50 10.38 8.10 7.24
C GLU A 50 11.22 8.15 8.53
N LEU A 51 10.94 9.12 9.42
CA LEU A 51 11.57 9.21 10.73
C LEU A 51 11.28 7.97 11.58
N GLY A 52 10.02 7.51 11.62
CA GLY A 52 9.65 6.30 12.35
C GLY A 52 10.31 5.03 11.82
N ILE A 53 10.48 4.92 10.49
CA ILE A 53 11.22 3.82 9.87
C ILE A 53 12.70 3.87 10.29
N LYS A 54 13.32 5.05 10.24
CA LYS A 54 14.70 5.24 10.66
C LYS A 54 14.91 4.87 12.14
N ASP A 55 14.02 5.31 13.02
CA ASP A 55 14.08 4.96 14.44
C ASP A 55 13.96 3.44 14.65
N PHE A 56 13.12 2.76 13.86
CA PHE A 56 13.03 1.30 13.88
C PHE A 56 14.33 0.62 13.45
N GLU A 57 14.95 1.09 12.36
CA GLU A 57 16.21 0.54 11.84
C GLU A 57 17.40 0.76 12.78
N GLU A 58 17.45 1.92 13.45
CA GLU A 58 18.46 2.26 14.44
C GLU A 58 18.23 1.58 15.80
N GLY A 59 17.09 0.90 15.98
CA GLY A 59 16.72 0.25 17.23
C GLY A 59 16.25 1.21 18.32
N ASN A 60 15.88 2.45 17.96
CA ASN A 60 15.25 3.46 18.82
C ASN A 60 13.77 3.10 19.11
N VAL A 61 13.51 1.84 19.44
CA VAL A 61 12.16 1.32 19.72
C VAL A 61 12.01 1.07 21.21
N VAL A 62 10.82 1.37 21.73
CA VAL A 62 10.46 1.08 23.13
C VAL A 62 9.38 0.02 23.18
N SER A 63 9.40 -0.81 24.22
CA SER A 63 8.31 -1.76 24.45
C SER A 63 7.02 -1.01 24.79
N HIS A 64 5.88 -1.62 24.48
CA HIS A 64 4.59 -1.05 24.85
C HIS A 64 4.48 -0.79 26.36
N GLU A 65 4.98 -1.70 27.19
CA GLU A 65 4.99 -1.55 28.65
C GLU A 65 5.83 -0.36 29.11
N ASP A 66 7.04 -0.19 28.54
CA ASP A 66 7.92 0.91 28.93
C ASP A 66 7.41 2.26 28.42
N PHE A 67 6.77 2.27 27.25
CA PHE A 67 6.04 3.44 26.77
C PHE A 67 4.92 3.85 27.73
N LEU A 68 4.11 2.91 28.21
CA LEU A 68 3.02 3.21 29.15
C LEU A 68 3.53 3.75 30.50
N LYS A 69 4.61 3.16 31.03
CA LYS A 69 5.27 3.66 32.25
C LYS A 69 5.69 5.12 32.11
N SER A 70 6.14 5.56 30.93
CA SER A 70 6.53 6.95 30.69
C SER A 70 5.36 7.95 30.82
N TYR A 71 4.13 7.48 30.62
CA TYR A 71 2.89 8.24 30.81
C TYR A 71 2.22 8.01 32.17
N GLY A 72 2.87 7.29 33.10
CA GLY A 72 2.31 6.95 34.41
C GLY A 72 1.10 6.01 34.34
N ARG A 73 1.03 5.18 33.29
CA ARG A 73 -0.03 4.18 33.08
C ARG A 73 0.49 2.76 33.23
#